data_AF-A0A814CY50-F1
#
_entry.id   AF-A0A814CY50-F1
#
_cell.length_a   1.000
_cell.length_b   1.000
_cell.length_c   1.000
_cell.angle_alpha   90.00
_cell.angle_beta   90.00
_cell.angle_gamma   90.00
#
_symmetry.space_group_name_H-M   'P 1'
#
loop_
_entity.id
_entity.type
_entity.pdbx_description
1 polymer ?
#
loop_
_entity_poly.entity_id
_entity_poly.type
_entity_poly.pdbx_seq_one_letter_code
_entity_poly.pdbx_strand_id
1 'polypeptide(L)'
;MTMYFMLFISLCIIRFCESHIVQATQPINQTCLNFGSDYDCRFYSCFEERFPCGSKYWMLKWGHKYCTRTQKSLLNFDKNGQKLLQQISNCLTTKLLKQRYYTLNKVNCEQLRLAGQRILHECYMLNSKLFCNAFQGKNRDCFFQLIDDDDRRDLTVIRTLTSVGQKCTPKKKLADMRPSGKINQCVLTPTL
;
A
#
# COMPACT_ATOMS: atom_id res chain seq x y z
N MET A 1 11.78 -33.16 -33.53
CA MET A 1 10.63 -32.40 -32.99
C MET A 1 10.93 -31.69 -31.66
N THR A 2 12.21 -31.43 -31.36
CA THR A 2 12.69 -30.84 -30.09
C THR A 2 13.22 -29.41 -30.24
N MET A 3 13.43 -28.94 -31.47
CA MET A 3 14.04 -27.64 -31.76
C MET A 3 13.06 -26.46 -31.72
N TYR A 4 11.75 -26.71 -31.85
CA TYR A 4 10.71 -25.67 -31.79
C TYR A 4 10.33 -25.27 -30.35
N PHE A 5 10.57 -26.15 -29.36
CA PHE A 5 10.17 -25.90 -27.97
C PHE A 5 11.10 -24.88 -27.26
N MET A 6 12.38 -24.84 -27.63
CA MET A 6 13.37 -23.88 -27.10
C MET A 6 13.13 -22.45 -27.62
N LEU A 7 12.63 -22.28 -28.84
CA LEU A 7 12.34 -20.97 -29.45
C LEU A 7 11.13 -20.28 -28.79
N PHE A 8 10.12 -21.04 -28.36
CA PHE A 8 8.96 -20.48 -27.64
C PHE A 8 9.29 -20.01 -26.22
N ILE A 9 10.21 -20.69 -25.51
CA ILE A 9 10.66 -20.24 -24.18
C ILE A 9 11.47 -18.95 -24.30
N SER A 10 12.29 -18.82 -25.35
CA SER A 10 13.11 -17.61 -25.58
C SER A 10 12.28 -16.37 -25.96
N LEU A 11 11.18 -16.54 -26.71
CA LEU A 11 10.27 -15.43 -27.06
C LEU A 11 9.36 -14.98 -25.89
N CYS A 12 9.09 -15.85 -24.90
CA CYS A 12 8.36 -15.47 -23.70
C CYS A 12 9.18 -14.59 -22.72
N ILE A 13 10.52 -14.68 -22.76
CA ILE A 13 11.39 -13.93 -21.83
C ILE A 13 11.56 -12.46 -22.28
N ILE A 14 11.45 -12.17 -23.57
CA ILE A 14 11.74 -10.82 -24.10
C ILE A 14 10.53 -9.87 -23.98
N ARG A 15 9.29 -10.36 -23.89
CA ARG A 15 8.09 -9.51 -23.87
C ARG A 15 7.64 -8.98 -22.49
N PHE A 16 8.29 -9.36 -21.39
CA PHE A 16 7.80 -9.03 -20.04
C PHE A 16 8.61 -7.99 -19.26
N CYS A 17 9.60 -7.36 -19.87
CA CYS A 17 10.44 -6.35 -19.21
C CYS A 17 10.41 -4.99 -19.91
N GLU A 18 9.30 -4.63 -20.57
CA GLU A 18 9.11 -3.24 -20.99
C GLU A 18 8.96 -2.38 -19.74
N SER A 19 10.02 -1.64 -19.42
CA SER A 19 9.99 -0.62 -18.39
C SER A 19 8.92 0.41 -18.74
N HIS A 20 7.80 0.41 -18.01
CA HIS A 20 6.77 1.41 -18.20
C HIS A 20 7.25 2.75 -17.63
N ILE A 21 7.97 3.51 -18.45
CA ILE A 21 8.49 4.83 -18.13
C ILE A 21 7.50 5.87 -18.63
N VAL A 22 7.04 6.74 -17.73
CA VAL A 22 6.15 7.86 -18.06
C VAL A 22 6.88 9.18 -17.83
N GLN A 23 6.66 10.13 -18.73
CA GLN A 23 7.14 11.51 -18.58
C GLN A 23 6.17 12.29 -17.71
N ALA A 24 6.68 13.34 -17.08
CA ALA A 24 5.85 14.35 -16.44
C ALA A 24 4.95 15.04 -17.48
N THR A 25 3.64 15.04 -17.27
CA THR A 25 2.64 15.66 -18.15
C THR A 25 2.32 17.12 -17.77
N GLN A 26 2.66 17.51 -16.55
CA GLN A 26 2.39 18.83 -15.97
C GLN A 26 3.68 19.40 -15.36
N PRO A 27 3.73 20.64 -14.84
CA PRO A 27 4.82 21.10 -13.97
C PRO A 27 4.71 20.51 -12.54
N ILE A 28 5.69 20.79 -11.69
CA ILE A 28 5.61 20.47 -10.25
C ILE A 28 4.53 21.38 -9.63
N ASN A 29 3.54 20.79 -8.97
CA ASN A 29 2.47 21.53 -8.30
C ASN A 29 2.68 21.56 -6.78
N GLN A 30 2.83 22.76 -6.22
CA GLN A 30 3.06 22.94 -4.78
C GLN A 30 1.86 22.48 -3.94
N THR A 31 0.62 22.67 -4.41
CA THR A 31 -0.59 22.17 -3.74
C THR A 31 -0.56 20.64 -3.62
N CYS A 32 -0.02 19.95 -4.62
CA CYS A 32 0.19 18.50 -4.57
C CYS A 32 1.13 18.08 -3.43
N LEU A 33 2.27 18.79 -3.30
CA LEU A 33 3.24 18.56 -2.23
C LEU A 33 2.64 18.85 -0.86
N ASN A 34 1.77 19.86 -0.77
CA ASN A 34 1.05 20.20 0.46
C ASN A 34 0.07 19.07 0.83
N PHE A 35 -0.70 18.51 -0.11
CA PHE A 35 -1.53 17.33 0.15
C PHE A 35 -0.72 16.17 0.72
N GLY A 36 0.49 15.93 0.21
CA GLY A 36 1.37 14.88 0.74
C GLY A 36 1.83 15.17 2.17
N SER A 37 2.14 16.43 2.47
CA SER A 37 2.57 16.90 3.81
C SER A 37 1.42 16.85 4.82
N ASP A 38 0.19 17.12 4.36
CA ASP A 38 -1.03 17.13 5.17
C ASP A 38 -1.69 15.75 5.28
N TYR A 39 -1.08 14.71 4.70
CA TYR A 39 -1.59 13.32 4.68
C TYR A 39 -2.94 13.17 3.99
N ASP A 40 -3.20 14.04 3.01
CA ASP A 40 -4.44 14.08 2.25
C ASP A 40 -4.39 13.08 1.08
N CYS A 41 -5.44 12.26 0.92
CA CYS A 41 -5.52 11.25 -0.13
C CYS A 41 -5.52 11.81 -1.55
N ARG A 42 -5.82 13.11 -1.73
CA ARG A 42 -5.68 13.84 -2.99
C ARG A 42 -4.24 13.89 -3.49
N PHE A 43 -3.25 13.73 -2.60
CA PHE A 43 -1.84 13.59 -2.97
C PHE A 43 -1.64 12.53 -4.06
N TYR A 44 -2.26 11.37 -3.90
CA TYR A 44 -2.07 10.24 -4.80
C TYR A 44 -2.66 10.48 -6.20
N SER A 45 -3.87 11.05 -6.28
CA SER A 45 -4.49 11.39 -7.57
C SER A 45 -3.71 12.47 -8.29
N CYS A 46 -3.28 13.52 -7.59
CA CYS A 46 -2.46 14.57 -8.17
C CYS A 46 -1.05 14.07 -8.57
N PHE A 47 -0.46 13.13 -7.82
CA PHE A 47 0.78 12.47 -8.23
C PHE A 47 0.59 11.74 -9.56
N GLU A 48 -0.51 10.98 -9.67
CA GLU A 48 -0.88 10.24 -10.86
C GLU A 48 -1.15 11.15 -12.06
N GLU A 49 -1.81 12.29 -11.86
CA GLU A 49 -2.05 13.28 -12.92
C GLU A 49 -0.73 13.76 -13.56
N ARG A 50 0.31 13.97 -12.73
CA ARG A 50 1.65 14.32 -13.20
C ARG A 50 2.35 13.16 -13.90
N PHE A 51 2.18 11.93 -13.41
CA PHE A 51 2.82 10.71 -13.92
C PHE A 51 1.77 9.61 -14.14
N PRO A 52 1.11 9.57 -15.32
CA PRO A 52 -0.06 8.72 -15.55
C PRO A 52 0.33 7.26 -15.77
N CYS A 53 0.69 6.56 -14.69
CA CYS A 53 1.05 5.14 -14.71
C CYS A 53 -0.16 4.22 -14.97
N GLY A 54 -1.36 4.65 -14.60
CA GLY A 54 -2.62 3.94 -14.66
C GLY A 54 -3.02 3.27 -13.35
N SER A 55 -4.30 2.87 -13.29
CA SER A 55 -4.97 2.27 -12.13
C SER A 55 -4.36 0.95 -11.62
N LYS A 56 -3.45 0.34 -12.39
CA LYS A 56 -2.75 -0.90 -12.01
C LYS A 56 -1.52 -0.64 -11.12
N TYR A 57 -1.02 0.59 -11.08
CA TYR A 57 0.20 0.95 -10.37
C TYR A 57 -0.08 1.61 -9.02
N TRP A 58 1.00 1.92 -8.30
CA TRP A 58 0.95 2.20 -6.88
C TRP A 58 0.08 3.37 -6.47
N MET A 59 0.18 4.51 -7.15
CA MET A 59 -0.50 5.73 -6.70
C MET A 59 -2.01 5.53 -6.62
N LEU A 60 -2.63 4.91 -7.61
CA LEU A 60 -4.07 4.62 -7.58
C LEU A 60 -4.41 3.27 -6.92
N LYS A 61 -3.76 2.17 -7.33
CA LYS A 61 -4.13 0.81 -6.87
C LYS A 61 -3.97 0.64 -5.36
N TRP A 62 -2.91 1.21 -4.80
CA TRP A 62 -2.56 1.04 -3.39
C TRP A 62 -2.71 2.33 -2.61
N GLY A 63 -2.03 3.41 -3.03
CA GLY A 63 -1.97 4.69 -2.33
C GLY A 63 -3.36 5.30 -2.10
N HIS A 64 -3.99 5.78 -3.18
CA HIS A 64 -5.27 6.47 -3.14
C HIS A 64 -6.39 5.58 -2.56
N LYS A 65 -6.50 4.34 -3.06
CA LYS A 65 -7.48 3.35 -2.61
C LYS A 65 -7.46 3.15 -1.10
N TYR A 66 -6.31 2.78 -0.54
CA TYR A 66 -6.21 2.47 0.89
C TYR A 66 -6.17 3.71 1.77
N CYS A 67 -5.65 4.84 1.28
CA CYS A 67 -5.77 6.11 1.98
C CYS A 67 -7.24 6.48 2.18
N THR A 68 -8.03 6.50 1.09
CA THR A 68 -9.44 6.90 1.14
C THR A 68 -10.26 5.95 2.01
N ARG A 69 -10.04 4.64 1.88
CA ARG A 69 -10.70 3.64 2.74
C ARG A 69 -10.35 3.81 4.21
N THR A 70 -9.08 4.09 4.50
CA THR A 70 -8.62 4.36 5.87
C THR A 70 -9.32 5.57 6.44
N GLN A 71 -9.38 6.69 5.71
CA GLN A 71 -10.08 7.91 6.16
C GLN A 71 -11.57 7.65 6.44
N LYS A 72 -12.27 6.97 5.53
CA LYS A 72 -13.69 6.61 5.70
C LYS A 72 -13.95 5.66 6.87
N SER A 73 -12.99 4.78 7.17
CA SER A 73 -13.12 3.72 8.16
C SER A 73 -12.52 4.08 9.52
N LEU A 74 -11.85 5.23 9.65
CA LEU A 74 -11.00 5.53 10.80
C LEU A 74 -11.77 5.45 12.13
N LEU A 75 -13.01 5.94 12.14
CA LEU A 75 -13.88 5.93 13.33
C LEU A 75 -14.34 4.52 13.76
N ASN A 76 -14.20 3.51 12.90
CA ASN A 76 -14.51 2.13 13.24
C ASN A 76 -13.42 1.49 14.11
N PHE A 77 -12.20 2.03 14.08
CA PHE A 77 -11.09 1.57 14.91
C PHE A 77 -11.16 2.19 16.32
N ASP A 78 -10.61 1.49 17.31
CA ASP A 78 -10.35 2.10 18.62
C ASP A 78 -9.17 3.10 18.56
N LYS A 79 -8.84 3.70 19.71
CA LYS A 79 -7.74 4.68 19.80
C LYS A 79 -6.39 4.15 19.31
N ASN A 80 -6.06 2.88 19.55
CA ASN A 80 -4.80 2.28 19.10
C ASN A 80 -4.82 2.02 17.59
N GLY A 81 -5.95 1.53 17.05
CA GLY A 81 -6.12 1.31 15.62
C GLY A 81 -6.07 2.61 14.82
N GLN A 82 -6.75 3.65 15.30
CA GLN A 82 -6.71 5.00 14.72
C GLN A 82 -5.29 5.55 14.71
N LYS A 83 -4.59 5.46 15.86
CA LYS A 83 -3.22 5.92 15.98
C LYS A 83 -2.29 5.17 15.02
N LEU A 84 -2.43 3.85 14.89
CA LEU A 84 -1.62 3.08 13.95
C LEU A 84 -1.84 3.56 12.51
N LEU A 85 -3.09 3.63 12.07
CA LEU A 85 -3.44 4.04 10.71
C LEU A 85 -2.89 5.44 10.38
N GLN A 86 -3.02 6.39 11.30
CA GLN A 86 -2.46 7.73 11.15
C GLN A 86 -0.93 7.72 11.03
N GLN A 87 -0.23 6.95 11.87
CA GLN A 87 1.23 6.85 11.85
C GLN A 87 1.73 6.19 10.56
N ILE A 88 1.04 5.17 10.05
CA ILE A 88 1.36 4.53 8.77
C ILE A 88 1.16 5.50 7.62
N SER A 89 0.00 6.17 7.54
CA SER A 89 -0.29 7.16 6.49
C SER A 89 0.73 8.29 6.48
N ASN A 90 1.05 8.85 7.65
CA ASN A 90 2.06 9.90 7.79
C ASN A 90 3.45 9.42 7.32
N CYS A 91 3.89 8.27 7.81
CA CYS A 91 5.17 7.70 7.41
C CYS A 91 5.25 7.48 5.90
N LEU A 92 4.18 6.98 5.28
CA LEU A 92 4.12 6.65 3.87
C LEU A 92 4.29 7.88 2.98
N THR A 93 3.47 8.93 3.17
CA THR A 93 3.58 10.14 2.34
C THR A 93 4.89 10.88 2.62
N THR A 94 5.31 10.98 3.88
CA THR A 94 6.59 11.60 4.26
C THR A 94 7.77 10.94 3.55
N LYS A 95 7.82 9.59 3.52
CA LYS A 95 8.87 8.87 2.81
C LYS A 95 8.77 9.04 1.31
N LEU A 96 7.57 8.98 0.72
CA LEU A 96 7.39 9.21 -0.72
C LEU A 96 7.88 10.61 -1.15
N LEU A 97 7.56 11.65 -0.37
CA LEU A 97 8.06 13.01 -0.60
C LEU A 97 9.59 13.09 -0.49
N LYS A 98 10.18 12.45 0.53
CA LYS A 98 11.64 12.43 0.73
C LYS A 98 12.40 11.71 -0.38
N GLN A 99 11.80 10.72 -1.04
CA GLN A 99 12.40 10.03 -2.18
C GLN A 99 12.40 10.89 -3.46
N ARG A 100 11.76 12.06 -3.47
CA ARG A 100 11.77 13.03 -4.58
C ARG A 100 11.22 12.51 -5.90
N TYR A 101 10.47 11.40 -5.92
CA TYR A 101 9.87 10.88 -7.15
C TYR A 101 8.97 11.91 -7.84
N TYR A 102 8.22 12.71 -7.07
CA TYR A 102 7.32 13.73 -7.62
C TYR A 102 8.05 14.85 -8.37
N THR A 103 9.29 15.18 -7.96
CA THR A 103 10.08 16.28 -8.53
C THR A 103 10.96 15.84 -9.70
N LEU A 104 10.88 14.58 -10.14
CA LEU A 104 11.58 14.11 -11.33
C LEU A 104 10.89 14.59 -12.62
N ASN A 105 11.56 14.42 -13.76
CA ASN A 105 10.95 14.67 -15.09
C ASN A 105 10.32 13.42 -15.71
N LYS A 106 10.72 12.23 -15.24
CA LYS A 106 10.16 10.94 -15.64
C LYS A 106 10.24 9.94 -14.50
N VAL A 107 9.34 8.97 -14.49
CA VAL A 107 9.36 7.86 -13.52
C VAL A 107 9.15 6.54 -14.24
N ASN A 108 9.78 5.48 -13.72
CA ASN A 108 9.42 4.11 -14.07
C ASN A 108 8.32 3.66 -13.11
N CYS A 109 7.13 3.42 -13.63
CA CYS A 109 5.93 3.10 -12.86
C CYS A 109 6.09 1.82 -12.03
N GLU A 110 6.82 0.84 -12.55
CA GLU A 110 7.10 -0.41 -11.84
C GLU A 110 8.10 -0.20 -10.70
N GLN A 111 9.15 0.59 -10.93
CA GLN A 111 10.08 0.96 -9.86
C GLN A 111 9.40 1.79 -8.77
N LEU A 112 8.52 2.73 -9.15
CA LEU A 112 7.71 3.51 -8.21
C LEU A 112 6.79 2.59 -7.40
N ARG A 113 6.22 1.55 -8.03
CA ARG A 113 5.40 0.54 -7.34
C ARG A 113 6.18 -0.27 -6.32
N LEU A 114 7.35 -0.77 -6.70
CA LEU A 114 8.24 -1.50 -5.79
C LEU A 114 8.74 -0.59 -4.65
N ALA A 115 9.02 0.68 -4.93
CA ALA A 115 9.41 1.65 -3.91
C ALA A 115 8.27 1.92 -2.92
N GLY A 116 7.04 2.12 -3.40
CA GLY A 116 5.87 2.27 -2.56
C GLY A 116 5.64 1.07 -1.64
N GLN A 117 5.74 -0.15 -2.19
CA GLN A 117 5.66 -1.41 -1.43
C GLN A 117 6.72 -1.49 -0.32
N ARG A 118 7.97 -1.15 -0.63
CA ARG A 118 9.07 -1.10 0.34
C ARG A 118 8.82 -0.08 1.44
N ILE A 119 8.39 1.12 1.08
CA ILE A 119 8.07 2.19 2.04
C ILE A 119 6.93 1.75 2.96
N LEU A 120 5.87 1.14 2.43
CA LEU A 120 4.78 0.61 3.25
C LEU A 120 5.29 -0.40 4.28
N HIS A 121 6.13 -1.34 3.83
CA HIS A 121 6.77 -2.31 4.72
C HIS A 121 7.57 -1.62 5.83
N GLU A 122 8.45 -0.68 5.47
CA GLU A 122 9.25 0.09 6.44
C GLU A 122 8.36 0.82 7.45
N CYS A 123 7.26 1.42 7.01
CA CYS A 123 6.34 2.13 7.90
C CYS A 123 5.67 1.21 8.92
N TYR A 124 5.27 -0.01 8.52
CA TYR A 124 4.77 -1.01 9.46
C TYR A 124 5.85 -1.47 10.44
N MET A 125 7.07 -1.70 9.96
CA MET A 125 8.18 -2.11 10.82
C MET A 125 8.55 -1.03 11.85
N LEU A 126 8.62 0.24 11.44
CA LEU A 126 8.84 1.39 12.31
C LEU A 126 7.75 1.50 13.40
N ASN A 127 6.52 1.12 13.07
CA ASN A 127 5.37 1.17 13.97
C ASN A 127 5.04 -0.19 14.61
N SER A 128 5.97 -1.15 14.60
CA SER A 128 5.73 -2.54 15.02
C SER A 128 5.16 -2.69 16.44
N LYS A 129 5.68 -1.94 17.42
CA LYS A 129 5.12 -1.95 18.79
C LYS A 129 3.65 -1.52 18.82
N LEU A 130 3.32 -0.45 18.10
CA LEU A 130 1.96 0.05 18.01
C LEU A 130 1.06 -0.92 17.23
N PHE A 131 1.60 -1.54 16.17
CA PHE A 131 0.94 -2.61 15.45
C PHE A 131 0.54 -3.75 16.39
N CYS A 132 1.46 -4.25 17.22
CA CYS A 132 1.18 -5.36 18.13
C CYS A 132 0.05 -5.05 19.13
N ASN A 133 -0.04 -3.79 19.58
CA ASN A 133 -1.08 -3.31 20.49
C ASN A 133 -2.40 -3.01 19.79
N ALA A 134 -2.35 -2.53 18.55
CA ALA A 134 -3.54 -2.20 17.77
C ALA A 134 -4.19 -3.45 17.17
N PHE A 135 -3.42 -4.47 16.80
CA PHE A 135 -3.89 -5.63 16.06
C PHE A 135 -4.47 -6.72 16.98
N GLN A 136 -5.61 -6.40 17.60
CA GLN A 136 -6.36 -7.30 18.50
C GLN A 136 -7.84 -6.88 18.57
N GLY A 137 -8.71 -7.78 19.05
CA GLY A 137 -10.14 -7.52 19.23
C GLY A 137 -10.82 -6.95 17.98
N LYS A 138 -11.64 -5.91 18.17
CA LYS A 138 -12.35 -5.20 17.09
C LYS A 138 -11.43 -4.70 15.97
N ASN A 139 -10.26 -4.15 16.31
CA ASN A 139 -9.34 -3.62 15.32
C ASN A 139 -8.81 -4.70 14.38
N ARG A 140 -8.56 -5.91 14.88
CA ARG A 140 -8.13 -7.05 14.03
C ARG A 140 -9.14 -7.27 12.92
N ASP A 141 -10.43 -7.32 13.28
CA ASP A 141 -11.53 -7.54 12.35
C ASP A 141 -11.66 -6.37 11.35
N CYS A 142 -11.48 -5.12 11.82
CA CYS A 142 -11.44 -3.95 10.97
C CYS A 142 -10.26 -3.92 9.99
N PHE A 143 -9.05 -4.26 10.44
CA PHE A 143 -7.88 -4.34 9.55
C PHE A 143 -8.08 -5.41 8.47
N PHE A 144 -8.68 -6.54 8.84
CA PHE A 144 -8.98 -7.59 7.88
C PHE A 144 -9.96 -7.10 6.81
N GLN A 145 -11.07 -6.45 7.20
CA GLN A 145 -12.04 -5.88 6.26
C GLN A 145 -11.48 -4.71 5.41
N LEU A 146 -10.51 -3.95 5.95
CA LEU A 146 -9.93 -2.79 5.27
C LEU A 146 -9.20 -3.20 3.99
N ILE A 147 -8.51 -4.34 4.02
CA ILE A 147 -7.76 -4.91 2.89
C ILE A 147 -8.72 -5.72 2.02
N ASP A 148 -8.73 -5.47 0.71
CA ASP A 148 -9.55 -6.23 -0.23
C ASP A 148 -9.15 -7.69 -0.29
N ASP A 149 -10.12 -8.57 -0.57
CA ASP A 149 -9.93 -10.01 -0.66
C ASP A 149 -8.80 -10.39 -1.63
N ASP A 150 -8.71 -9.71 -2.77
CA ASP A 150 -7.64 -9.93 -3.76
C ASP A 150 -6.27 -9.49 -3.24
N ASP A 151 -6.21 -8.36 -2.55
CA ASP A 151 -4.97 -7.78 -2.03
C ASP A 151 -4.50 -8.49 -0.74
N ARG A 152 -5.38 -9.19 -0.01
CA ARG A 152 -4.99 -10.04 1.13
C ARG A 152 -4.08 -11.20 0.73
N ARG A 153 -4.18 -11.63 -0.54
CA ARG A 153 -3.32 -12.68 -1.13
C ARG A 153 -2.04 -12.12 -1.74
N ASP A 154 -1.88 -10.80 -1.77
CA ASP A 154 -0.66 -10.16 -2.27
C ASP A 154 0.54 -10.54 -1.37
N LEU A 155 1.59 -11.08 -2.00
CA LEU A 155 2.77 -11.58 -1.28
C LEU A 155 3.49 -10.47 -0.51
N THR A 156 3.43 -9.21 -0.97
CA THR A 156 4.03 -8.07 -0.26
C THR A 156 3.24 -7.75 1.00
N VAL A 157 1.92 -7.79 0.95
CA VAL A 157 1.06 -7.62 2.14
C VAL A 157 1.34 -8.74 3.14
N ILE A 158 1.32 -10.00 2.69
CA ILE A 158 1.61 -11.17 3.53
C ILE A 158 2.98 -11.07 4.19
N ARG A 159 4.02 -10.73 3.42
CA ARG A 159 5.39 -10.54 3.96
C ARG A 159 5.43 -9.43 4.99
N THR A 160 4.80 -8.29 4.70
CA THR A 160 4.77 -7.16 5.63
C THR A 160 4.10 -7.51 6.94
N LEU A 161 2.90 -8.09 6.89
CA LEU A 161 2.15 -8.51 8.08
C LEU A 161 2.90 -9.60 8.87
N THR A 162 3.54 -10.54 8.18
CA THR A 162 4.36 -11.58 8.83
C THR A 162 5.56 -10.97 9.54
N SER A 163 6.32 -10.11 8.87
CA SER A 163 7.52 -9.49 9.44
C SER A 163 7.21 -8.60 10.64
N VAL A 164 6.14 -7.80 10.58
CA VAL A 164 5.73 -6.97 11.72
C VAL A 164 5.16 -7.83 12.86
N GLY A 165 4.40 -8.88 12.54
CA GLY A 165 3.87 -9.82 13.54
C GLY A 165 4.96 -10.59 14.31
N GLN A 166 6.09 -10.87 13.65
CA GLN A 166 7.29 -11.46 14.29
C GLN A 166 7.95 -10.54 15.33
N LYS A 167 7.65 -9.23 15.32
CA LYS A 167 8.12 -8.26 16.33
C LYS A 167 7.23 -8.20 17.57
N CYS A 168 6.08 -8.88 17.57
CA CYS A 168 5.17 -8.92 18.71
C CYS A 168 5.61 -9.92 19.78
N THR A 169 5.18 -9.66 21.02
CA THR A 169 5.32 -10.58 22.16
C THR A 169 3.94 -10.77 22.82
N PRO A 170 3.32 -11.96 22.73
CA PRO A 170 3.75 -13.09 21.91
C PRO A 170 3.72 -12.76 20.40
N LYS A 171 4.52 -13.51 19.61
CA LYS A 171 4.56 -13.34 18.15
C LYS A 171 3.18 -13.57 17.57
N LYS A 172 2.73 -12.68 16.67
CA LYS A 172 1.46 -12.82 15.94
C LYS A 172 1.73 -13.45 14.57
N LYS A 173 1.10 -14.57 14.28
CA LYS A 173 1.10 -15.24 12.97
C LYS A 173 0.00 -14.65 12.10
N LEU A 174 0.11 -14.82 10.77
CA LEU A 174 -0.93 -14.38 9.84
C LEU A 174 -2.31 -15.02 10.13
N ALA A 175 -2.31 -16.27 10.61
CA ALA A 175 -3.53 -16.96 11.04
C ALA A 175 -4.23 -16.24 12.21
N ASP A 176 -3.46 -15.67 13.14
CA ASP A 176 -3.98 -14.90 14.29
C ASP A 176 -4.61 -13.57 13.84
N MET A 177 -4.27 -13.14 12.62
CA MET A 177 -4.78 -11.92 12.01
C MET A 177 -6.09 -12.12 11.25
N ARG A 178 -6.47 -13.37 10.98
CA ARG A 178 -7.77 -13.71 10.41
C ARG A 178 -8.84 -13.63 11.51
N PRO A 179 -10.04 -13.12 11.22
CA PRO A 179 -11.16 -13.19 12.16
C PRO A 179 -11.45 -14.65 12.53
N SER A 180 -11.60 -14.93 13.82
CA SER A 180 -11.83 -16.27 14.37
C SER A 180 -13.33 -16.65 14.46
N GLY A 181 -14.23 -15.82 13.91
CA GLY A 181 -15.68 -16.00 14.01
C GLY A 181 -16.43 -15.05 13.08
N LYS A 182 -17.75 -14.91 13.28
CA LYS A 182 -18.56 -13.96 12.49
C LYS A 182 -18.02 -12.54 12.68
N ILE A 183 -17.76 -11.83 11.57
CA ILE A 183 -17.14 -10.50 11.54
C ILE A 183 -18.17 -9.45 11.98
N ASN A 184 -18.56 -9.47 13.24
CA ASN A 184 -19.69 -8.69 13.74
C ASN A 184 -19.25 -7.40 14.43
N GLN A 185 -17.95 -7.26 14.72
CA GLN A 185 -17.43 -6.15 15.51
C GLN A 185 -16.94 -4.98 14.65
N CYS A 186 -16.66 -5.22 13.36
CA CYS A 186 -16.37 -4.16 12.41
C CYS A 186 -17.36 -4.22 11.25
N VAL A 187 -18.04 -3.12 11.00
CA VAL A 187 -18.86 -2.93 9.80
C VAL A 187 -18.25 -1.75 9.07
N LEU A 188 -17.28 -2.03 8.20
CA LEU A 188 -16.81 -1.02 7.27
C LEU A 188 -17.93 -0.74 6.28
N THR A 189 -18.34 0.52 6.15
CA THR A 189 -19.29 0.93 5.13
C THR A 189 -18.73 0.49 3.77
N PRO A 190 -19.50 -0.24 2.94
CA PRO A 190 -19.06 -0.63 1.62
C PRO A 190 -18.54 0.59 0.87
N THR A 191 -17.36 0.46 0.26
CA THR A 191 -16.89 1.48 -0.68
C THR A 191 -17.69 1.27 -1.96
N LEU A 192 -18.59 2.21 -2.26
CA LEU A 192 -19.25 2.35 -3.56
C LEU A 192 -18.21 2.38 -4.69
#